data_AF-A0A1G9NWX5-F1
#
_entry.id   AF-A0A1G9NWX5-F1
#
_cell.length_a   1.000
_cell.length_b   1.000
_cell.length_c   1.000
_cell.angle_alpha   90.00
_cell.angle_beta   90.00
_cell.angle_gamma   90.00
#
_symmetry.space_group_name_H-M   'P 1'
#
loop_
_entity.id
_entity.type
_entity.pdbx_description
1 polymer ?
#
loop_
_entity_poly.entity_id
_entity_poly.type
_entity_poly.pdbx_seq_one_letter_code
_entity_poly.pdbx_strand_id
1 'polypeptide(L)'
;MRKNILTKIIFALAFMIVLAGCRAKKELLPASEVPKVMVPEPAPDLTKKNKLDAVMEMNTVFKTLSIKAKADLNINNKSNDVNMNIRIRNNEAIWVSVTALAGLEVARALITADSVKVLNRLDNIYLKKPFSYIYEFTNERITFQTLQSVLVGNAMTEFISESTELNNEGENALLKTVLASMNYNFTVDQQNKVLFTQLNDSSAGQELLVNYTNFISINQQLIPHSVIMNSKAKNKAISLDLNYLKIDMDGNVDLPFRVPERFLIKN
;
A
#
# COMPACT_ATOMS: atom_id res chain seq x y z
N MET A 1 56.50 -29.24 36.30
CA MET A 1 56.21 -28.29 35.20
C MET A 1 55.38 -29.08 34.18
N ARG A 2 54.10 -28.83 33.88
CA ARG A 2 53.33 -27.61 33.62
C ARG A 2 52.05 -27.58 34.48
N LYS A 3 51.74 -26.39 34.99
CA LYS A 3 50.70 -26.10 35.96
C LYS A 3 49.32 -25.98 35.28
N ASN A 4 48.37 -26.67 35.90
CA ASN A 4 46.90 -26.59 35.81
C ASN A 4 46.34 -25.27 35.25
N ILE A 5 46.04 -25.26 33.96
CA ILE A 5 45.21 -24.23 33.31
C ILE A 5 43.73 -24.37 33.77
N LEU A 6 43.30 -25.57 34.13
CA LEU A 6 41.91 -25.86 34.52
C LEU A 6 41.50 -25.17 35.83
N THR A 7 42.42 -25.01 36.78
CA THR A 7 42.14 -24.33 38.08
C THR A 7 42.00 -22.81 37.92
N LYS A 8 42.55 -22.23 36.85
CA LYS A 8 42.41 -20.79 36.54
C LYS A 8 41.08 -20.46 35.84
N ILE A 9 40.49 -21.42 35.13
CA ILE A 9 39.19 -21.22 34.46
C ILE A 9 38.04 -21.29 35.47
N ILE A 10 38.15 -22.15 36.50
CA ILE A 10 37.14 -22.27 37.57
C ILE A 10 37.11 -21.01 38.46
N PHE A 11 38.26 -20.36 38.70
CA PHE A 11 38.32 -19.09 39.43
C PHE A 11 37.91 -17.87 38.60
N ALA A 12 37.95 -17.95 37.26
CA ALA A 12 37.47 -16.89 36.37
C ALA A 12 35.95 -16.95 36.14
N LEU A 13 35.34 -18.14 36.21
CA LEU A 13 33.88 -18.30 36.10
C LEU A 13 33.13 -18.00 37.42
N ALA A 14 33.82 -18.06 38.56
CA ALA A 14 33.25 -17.75 39.88
C ALA A 14 33.23 -16.25 40.22
N PHE A 15 33.84 -15.38 39.40
CA PHE A 15 33.87 -13.92 39.60
C PHE A 15 32.77 -13.17 38.82
N MET A 16 31.87 -13.87 38.12
CA MET A 16 30.86 -13.26 37.25
C MET A 16 29.41 -13.37 37.79
N ILE A 17 29.21 -13.78 39.05
CA ILE A 17 27.86 -14.01 39.64
C ILE A 17 27.56 -13.12 40.86
N VAL A 18 28.40 -12.15 41.20
CA VAL A 18 28.07 -11.20 42.30
C VAL A 18 28.15 -9.78 41.79
N LEU A 19 27.01 -9.27 41.28
CA LEU A 19 26.54 -7.87 41.43
C LEU A 19 25.13 -7.65 40.82
N ALA A 20 24.26 -8.66 40.82
CA ALA A 20 22.81 -8.46 40.69
C ALA A 20 22.22 -8.17 42.08
N GLY A 21 22.44 -6.94 42.57
CA GLY A 21 21.88 -6.43 43.82
C GLY A 21 21.05 -5.17 43.54
N CYS A 22 19.74 -5.28 43.73
CA CYS A 22 18.69 -4.33 43.37
C CYS A 22 18.93 -2.86 43.82
N ARG A 23 18.62 -1.92 42.93
CA ARG A 23 17.69 -0.82 43.26
C ARG A 23 16.75 -0.60 42.10
N ALA A 24 15.49 -1.00 42.27
CA ALA A 24 14.40 -0.44 41.52
C ALA A 24 14.41 1.08 41.77
N LYS A 25 14.65 1.86 40.72
CA LYS A 25 14.42 3.29 40.74
C LYS A 25 12.91 3.44 40.92
N LYS A 26 12.49 3.88 42.09
CA LYS A 26 11.15 4.41 42.33
C LYS A 26 11.00 5.55 41.32
N GLU A 27 10.20 5.35 40.27
CA GLU A 27 9.76 6.48 39.47
C GLU A 27 8.95 7.37 40.41
N LEU A 28 9.45 8.59 40.56
CA LEU A 28 8.73 9.65 41.20
C LEU A 28 7.50 9.89 40.31
N LEU A 29 6.32 9.69 40.90
CA LEU A 29 5.08 10.21 40.37
C LEU A 29 5.35 11.65 39.94
N PRO A 30 5.11 12.03 38.67
CA PRO A 30 4.98 13.43 38.31
C PRO A 30 3.95 14.02 39.29
N ALA A 31 4.26 15.19 39.83
CA ALA A 31 3.29 15.97 40.59
C ALA A 31 1.97 15.96 39.81
N SER A 32 0.85 15.72 40.51
CA SER A 32 -0.48 15.89 39.94
C SER A 32 -0.54 17.25 39.25
N GLU A 33 -0.42 17.24 37.93
CA GLU A 33 -0.91 18.32 37.13
C GLU A 33 -2.41 18.36 37.39
N VAL A 34 -2.84 19.50 37.93
CA VAL A 34 -4.25 19.88 38.06
C VAL A 34 -4.94 19.43 36.77
N PRO A 35 -6.06 18.67 36.83
CA PRO A 35 -6.73 18.25 35.62
C PRO A 35 -7.06 19.51 34.83
N LYS A 36 -6.35 19.71 33.70
CA LYS A 36 -6.85 20.55 32.62
C LYS A 36 -8.23 20.00 32.37
N VAL A 37 -9.24 20.85 32.61
CA VAL A 37 -10.60 20.61 32.17
C VAL A 37 -10.47 20.11 30.73
N MET A 38 -10.70 18.81 30.54
CA MET A 38 -10.88 18.24 29.22
C MET A 38 -12.11 18.97 28.71
N VAL A 39 -11.88 20.01 27.91
CA VAL A 39 -12.89 20.47 26.98
C VAL A 39 -13.22 19.21 26.19
N PRO A 40 -14.46 18.70 26.25
CA PRO A 40 -14.83 17.56 25.42
C PRO A 40 -14.44 17.95 24.00
N GLU A 41 -13.64 17.11 23.36
CA GLU A 41 -13.44 17.23 21.92
C GLU A 41 -14.85 17.36 21.31
N PRO A 42 -15.12 18.43 20.55
CA PRO A 42 -16.44 18.64 20.02
C PRO A 42 -16.83 17.37 19.26
N ALA A 43 -18.01 16.83 19.57
CA ALA A 43 -18.54 15.67 18.86
C ALA A 43 -18.35 15.93 17.36
N PRO A 44 -17.81 14.96 16.59
CA PRO A 44 -17.48 15.18 15.20
C PRO A 44 -18.73 15.73 14.52
N ASP A 45 -18.62 16.93 13.96
CA ASP A 45 -19.71 17.53 13.22
C ASP A 45 -19.90 16.68 11.95
N LEU A 46 -20.88 15.76 11.99
CA LEU A 46 -21.10 14.69 11.00
C LEU A 46 -21.64 15.20 9.66
N THR A 47 -21.43 16.47 9.31
CA THR A 47 -21.75 16.92 7.96
C THR A 47 -20.94 16.09 6.96
N LYS A 48 -21.55 15.81 5.81
CA LYS A 48 -20.87 15.13 4.69
C LYS A 48 -19.51 15.75 4.40
N LYS A 49 -19.45 17.08 4.40
CA LYS A 49 -18.23 17.84 4.11
C LYS A 49 -17.13 17.53 5.11
N ASN A 50 -17.40 17.65 6.40
CA ASN A 50 -16.40 17.37 7.43
C ASN A 50 -15.93 15.91 7.40
N LYS A 51 -16.83 14.96 7.10
CA LYS A 51 -16.43 13.55 6.95
C LYS A 51 -15.51 13.34 5.75
N LEU A 52 -15.80 13.96 4.61
CA LEU A 52 -14.93 13.92 3.44
C LEU A 52 -13.57 14.56 3.74
N ASP A 53 -13.55 15.73 4.36
CA ASP A 53 -12.32 16.43 4.74
C ASP A 53 -11.47 15.55 5.68
N ALA A 54 -12.08 14.92 6.69
CA ALA A 54 -11.41 13.99 7.59
C ALA A 54 -10.86 12.74 6.88
N VAL A 55 -11.54 12.22 5.84
CA VAL A 55 -11.00 11.15 5.00
C VAL A 55 -9.78 11.63 4.21
N MET A 56 -9.83 12.85 3.65
CA MET A 56 -8.72 13.39 2.88
C MET A 56 -7.49 13.66 3.73
N GLU A 57 -7.68 14.14 4.96
CA GLU A 57 -6.60 14.34 5.94
C GLU A 57 -5.90 13.03 6.32
N MET A 58 -6.61 11.91 6.22
CA MET A 58 -6.08 10.58 6.50
C MET A 58 -5.45 9.90 5.28
N ASN A 59 -5.45 10.53 4.10
CA ASN A 59 -4.71 10.01 2.95
C ASN A 59 -3.21 9.98 3.22
N THR A 60 -2.55 8.91 2.77
CA THR A 60 -1.11 8.75 2.82
C THR A 60 -0.44 9.77 1.91
N VAL A 61 0.42 10.60 2.48
CA VAL A 61 1.26 11.60 1.80
C VAL A 61 2.71 11.14 1.84
N PHE A 62 3.36 11.13 0.68
CA PHE A 62 4.75 10.70 0.54
C PHE A 62 5.39 11.38 -0.67
N LYS A 63 6.71 11.48 -0.65
CA LYS A 63 7.56 11.79 -1.81
C LYS A 63 7.92 10.52 -2.56
N THR A 64 8.33 9.48 -1.84
CA THR A 64 8.72 8.19 -2.41
C THR A 64 8.27 7.02 -1.55
N LEU A 65 8.04 5.87 -2.19
CA LEU A 65 7.79 4.61 -1.50
C LEU A 65 8.62 3.50 -2.12
N SER A 66 9.17 2.62 -1.30
CA SER A 66 9.74 1.33 -1.72
C SER A 66 9.07 0.21 -0.93
N ILE A 67 8.24 -0.57 -1.60
CA ILE A 67 7.44 -1.65 -1.04
C ILE A 67 7.98 -2.99 -1.55
N LYS A 68 8.29 -3.89 -0.62
CA LYS A 68 8.50 -5.31 -0.92
C LYS A 68 7.24 -6.06 -0.57
N ALA A 69 6.69 -6.80 -1.53
CA ALA A 69 5.45 -7.53 -1.37
C ALA A 69 5.60 -9.00 -1.80
N LYS A 70 4.90 -9.90 -1.11
CA LYS A 70 4.47 -11.17 -1.71
C LYS A 70 3.16 -10.91 -2.43
N ALA A 71 2.97 -11.56 -3.58
CA ALA A 71 1.75 -11.40 -4.34
C ALA A 71 1.25 -12.72 -4.93
N ASP A 72 -0.05 -12.96 -4.83
CA ASP A 72 -0.76 -13.89 -5.73
C ASP A 72 -1.28 -13.07 -6.91
N LEU A 73 -0.70 -13.30 -8.09
CA LEU A 73 -1.13 -12.66 -9.33
C LEU A 73 -1.92 -13.66 -10.16
N ASN A 74 -3.22 -13.42 -10.30
CA ASN A 74 -4.10 -14.19 -11.16
C ASN A 74 -4.49 -13.37 -12.40
N ILE A 75 -4.09 -13.84 -13.57
CA ILE A 75 -4.50 -13.27 -14.86
C ILE A 75 -5.21 -14.36 -15.65
N ASN A 76 -6.49 -14.12 -15.99
CA ASN A 76 -7.31 -15.07 -16.76
C ASN A 76 -7.29 -16.51 -16.18
N ASN A 77 -7.49 -16.64 -14.87
CA ASN A 77 -7.51 -17.91 -14.10
C ASN A 77 -6.17 -18.64 -14.00
N LYS A 78 -5.05 -17.95 -14.23
CA LYS A 78 -3.70 -18.47 -13.97
C LYS A 78 -3.09 -17.71 -12.80
N SER A 79 -3.14 -18.32 -11.62
CA SER A 79 -2.50 -17.80 -10.40
C SER A 79 -0.99 -18.09 -10.41
N ASN A 80 -0.21 -17.13 -9.94
CA ASN A 80 1.23 -17.22 -9.82
C ASN A 80 1.66 -16.53 -8.52
N ASP A 81 2.29 -17.29 -7.63
CA ASP A 81 2.98 -16.74 -6.46
C ASP A 81 4.28 -16.05 -6.90
N VAL A 82 4.36 -14.75 -6.65
CA VAL A 82 5.50 -13.93 -7.02
C VAL A 82 5.94 -13.02 -5.88
N ASN A 83 7.16 -12.52 -5.96
CA ASN A 83 7.60 -11.39 -5.16
C ASN A 83 7.56 -10.14 -6.02
N MET A 84 7.07 -9.03 -5.47
CA MET A 84 7.05 -7.74 -6.14
C MET A 84 7.89 -6.72 -5.36
N ASN A 85 8.71 -5.97 -6.07
CA ASN A 85 9.34 -4.76 -5.55
C ASN A 85 8.69 -3.57 -6.27
N ILE A 86 7.87 -2.81 -5.55
CA ILE A 86 7.14 -1.66 -6.05
C ILE A 86 7.84 -0.42 -5.53
N ARG A 87 8.25 0.46 -6.44
CA ARG A 87 8.86 1.75 -6.11
C ARG A 87 8.02 2.86 -6.72
N ILE A 88 7.71 3.86 -5.93
CA ILE A 88 6.87 4.98 -6.36
C ILE A 88 7.64 6.26 -6.11
N ARG A 89 7.68 7.13 -7.13
CA ARG A 89 7.94 8.56 -6.95
C ARG A 89 6.60 9.25 -7.15
N ASN A 90 6.13 9.93 -6.10
CA ASN A 90 4.77 10.45 -6.07
C ASN A 90 4.52 11.41 -7.25
N ASN A 91 3.40 11.23 -7.95
CA ASN A 91 3.00 11.99 -9.15
C ASN A 91 3.96 11.90 -10.35
N GLU A 92 4.98 11.02 -10.29
CA GLU A 92 5.99 10.89 -11.36
C GLU A 92 5.97 9.50 -12.00
N ALA A 93 6.19 8.45 -11.21
CA ALA A 93 6.32 7.10 -11.74
C ALA A 93 6.06 6.00 -10.70
N ILE A 94 5.51 4.90 -11.19
CA ILE A 94 5.43 3.61 -10.50
C ILE A 94 6.33 2.63 -11.25
N TRP A 95 7.31 2.07 -10.56
CA TRP A 95 8.20 1.04 -11.07
C TRP A 95 7.93 -0.25 -10.32
N VAL A 96 7.77 -1.35 -11.04
CA VAL A 96 7.49 -2.65 -10.45
C VAL A 96 8.45 -3.67 -11.02
N SER A 97 9.14 -4.41 -10.17
CA SER A 97 9.88 -5.62 -10.53
C SER A 97 9.15 -6.83 -9.99
N VAL A 98 8.83 -7.77 -10.87
CA VAL A 98 8.20 -9.05 -10.53
C VAL A 98 9.24 -10.14 -10.64
N THR A 99 9.42 -10.84 -9.52
CA THR A 99 10.39 -11.92 -9.37
C THR A 99 9.65 -13.21 -9.09
N ALA A 100 9.91 -14.25 -9.88
CA ALA A 100 9.36 -15.58 -9.70
C ALA A 100 10.51 -16.61 -9.73
N LEU A 101 10.18 -17.91 -9.61
CA LEU A 101 11.07 -19.05 -9.94
C LEU A 101 12.53 -18.88 -9.47
N ALA A 102 12.82 -19.22 -8.21
CA ALA A 102 14.16 -19.15 -7.62
C ALA A 102 14.80 -17.73 -7.59
N GLY A 103 13.99 -16.67 -7.58
CA GLY A 103 14.48 -15.30 -7.36
C GLY A 103 14.87 -14.57 -8.65
N LEU A 104 14.46 -15.06 -9.81
CA LEU A 104 14.71 -14.42 -11.10
C LEU A 104 13.63 -13.37 -11.42
N GLU A 105 14.05 -12.19 -11.86
CA GLU A 105 13.13 -11.19 -12.39
C GLU A 105 12.52 -11.72 -13.69
N VAL A 106 11.19 -11.85 -13.73
CA VAL A 106 10.44 -12.35 -14.89
C VAL A 106 9.73 -11.24 -15.63
N ALA A 107 9.37 -10.16 -14.93
CA ALA A 107 8.79 -8.98 -15.54
C ALA A 107 9.21 -7.70 -14.81
N ARG A 108 9.24 -6.57 -15.54
CA ARG A 108 9.44 -5.24 -14.98
C ARG A 108 8.52 -4.24 -15.66
N ALA A 109 7.82 -3.43 -14.89
CA ALA A 109 6.99 -2.35 -15.39
C ALA A 109 7.54 -0.98 -14.94
N LEU A 110 7.37 0.02 -15.81
CA LEU A 110 7.50 1.43 -15.48
C LEU A 110 6.26 2.13 -16.03
N ILE A 111 5.47 2.69 -15.13
CA ILE A 111 4.20 3.35 -15.41
C ILE A 111 4.38 4.82 -15.03
N THR A 112 4.01 5.70 -15.94
CA THR A 112 3.99 7.16 -15.78
C THR A 112 2.61 7.67 -16.21
N ALA A 113 2.31 8.94 -16.00
CA ALA A 113 1.04 9.53 -16.43
C ALA A 113 0.80 9.43 -17.95
N ASP A 114 1.85 9.32 -18.76
CA ASP A 114 1.80 9.28 -20.22
C ASP A 114 2.01 7.88 -20.82
N SER A 115 2.65 6.95 -20.10
CA SER A 115 3.11 5.69 -20.69
C SER A 115 3.10 4.49 -19.75
N VAL A 116 2.95 3.31 -20.34
CA VAL A 116 3.18 2.02 -19.71
C VAL A 116 4.28 1.30 -20.48
N LYS A 117 5.37 1.00 -19.79
CA LYS A 117 6.51 0.24 -20.32
C LYS A 117 6.61 -1.07 -19.57
N VAL A 118 6.62 -2.20 -20.28
CA VAL A 118 6.73 -3.53 -19.68
C VAL A 118 7.82 -4.33 -20.35
N LEU A 119 8.76 -4.82 -19.56
CA LEU A 119 9.77 -5.79 -19.96
C LEU A 119 9.32 -7.17 -19.50
N ASN A 120 8.91 -8.03 -20.42
CA ASN A 120 8.60 -9.44 -20.15
C ASN A 120 9.82 -10.29 -20.53
N ARG A 121 10.51 -10.82 -19.52
CA ARG A 121 11.76 -11.57 -19.69
C ARG A 121 11.54 -13.04 -20.03
N LEU A 122 10.34 -13.57 -19.78
CA LEU A 122 9.98 -14.94 -20.16
C LEU A 122 9.88 -15.05 -21.68
N ASP A 123 9.24 -14.05 -22.31
CA ASP A 123 9.02 -14.03 -23.76
C ASP A 123 10.03 -13.17 -24.52
N ASN A 124 10.98 -12.53 -23.82
CA ASN A 124 11.88 -11.50 -24.36
C ASN A 124 11.13 -10.40 -25.14
N ILE A 125 10.02 -9.91 -24.59
CA ILE A 125 9.18 -8.87 -25.18
C ILE A 125 9.33 -7.57 -24.41
N TYR A 126 9.53 -6.46 -25.12
CA TYR A 126 9.42 -5.12 -24.58
C TYR A 126 8.17 -4.45 -25.15
N LEU A 127 7.24 -4.09 -24.27
CA LEU A 127 6.03 -3.34 -24.60
C LEU A 127 6.21 -1.87 -24.21
N LYS A 128 5.87 -0.97 -25.14
CA LYS A 128 5.84 0.48 -24.90
C LYS A 128 4.52 1.03 -25.43
N LYS A 129 3.62 1.39 -24.51
CA LYS A 129 2.27 1.86 -24.84
C LYS A 129 1.97 3.20 -24.18
N PRO A 130 1.00 3.97 -24.71
CA PRO A 130 0.42 5.09 -23.96
C PRO A 130 -0.23 4.59 -22.67
N PHE A 131 -0.45 5.49 -21.71
CA PHE A 131 -1.11 5.16 -20.44
C PHE A 131 -2.47 4.47 -20.65
N SER A 132 -3.22 4.88 -21.67
CA SER A 132 -4.54 4.31 -22.03
C SER A 132 -4.55 2.81 -22.31
N TYR A 133 -3.39 2.17 -22.47
CA TYR A 133 -3.32 0.71 -22.55
C TYR A 133 -3.83 -0.01 -21.30
N ILE A 134 -3.80 0.62 -20.12
CA ILE A 134 -4.36 0.01 -18.91
C ILE A 134 -5.88 -0.23 -19.02
N TYR A 135 -6.58 0.52 -19.87
CA TYR A 135 -8.04 0.41 -20.07
C TYR A 135 -8.46 -0.91 -20.74
N GLU A 136 -7.49 -1.70 -21.22
CA GLU A 136 -7.74 -3.09 -21.57
C GLU A 136 -8.06 -3.98 -20.36
N PHE A 137 -7.66 -3.54 -19.16
CA PHE A 137 -7.78 -4.26 -17.90
C PHE A 137 -8.59 -3.49 -16.85
N THR A 138 -8.92 -2.22 -17.13
CA THR A 138 -9.62 -1.31 -16.22
C THR A 138 -10.67 -0.47 -16.96
N ASN A 139 -11.27 0.51 -16.27
CA ASN A 139 -12.12 1.55 -16.87
C ASN A 139 -11.28 2.73 -17.42
N GLU A 140 -11.81 3.46 -18.41
CA GLU A 140 -11.14 4.60 -19.05
C GLU A 140 -10.96 5.84 -18.16
N ARG A 141 -11.72 5.92 -17.05
CA ARG A 141 -11.55 6.99 -16.06
C ARG A 141 -10.42 6.76 -15.07
N ILE A 142 -9.81 5.57 -15.08
CA ILE A 142 -8.63 5.32 -14.25
C ILE A 142 -7.50 6.22 -14.71
N THR A 143 -6.88 6.91 -13.77
CA THR A 143 -5.72 7.77 -14.00
C THR A 143 -4.48 7.20 -13.31
N PHE A 144 -3.33 7.81 -13.56
CA PHE A 144 -2.11 7.47 -12.83
C PHE A 144 -2.26 7.72 -11.33
N GLN A 145 -2.99 8.77 -10.96
CA GLN A 145 -3.31 9.07 -9.56
C GLN A 145 -4.16 7.97 -8.94
N THR A 146 -5.14 7.44 -9.69
CA THR A 146 -5.96 6.33 -9.22
C THR A 146 -5.11 5.11 -8.87
N LEU A 147 -4.15 4.75 -9.73
CA LEU A 147 -3.24 3.62 -9.48
C LEU A 147 -2.39 3.86 -8.23
N GLN A 148 -1.88 5.08 -8.04
CA GLN A 148 -1.14 5.42 -6.83
C GLN A 148 -2.01 5.32 -5.57
N SER A 149 -3.20 5.92 -5.59
CA SER A 149 -4.12 5.90 -4.45
C SER A 149 -4.47 4.48 -4.05
N VAL A 150 -4.69 3.59 -5.03
CA VAL A 150 -4.96 2.18 -4.78
C VAL A 150 -3.81 1.47 -4.09
N LEU A 151 -2.56 1.73 -4.46
CA LEU A 151 -1.40 1.07 -3.83
C LEU A 151 -1.17 1.49 -2.37
N VAL A 152 -1.75 2.61 -1.93
CA VAL A 152 -1.52 3.14 -0.57
C VAL A 152 -2.80 3.24 0.27
N GLY A 153 -3.94 2.79 -0.25
CA GLY A 153 -5.22 2.84 0.44
C GLY A 153 -5.80 4.24 0.62
N ASN A 154 -5.56 5.13 -0.34
CA ASN A 154 -6.14 6.48 -0.35
C ASN A 154 -7.50 6.49 -1.06
N ALA A 155 -8.34 7.46 -0.69
CA ALA A 155 -9.53 7.76 -1.47
C ALA A 155 -9.17 8.28 -2.88
N MET A 156 -9.99 7.96 -3.87
CA MET A 156 -9.83 8.42 -5.24
C MET A 156 -10.56 9.76 -5.38
N THR A 157 -9.87 10.83 -5.01
CA THR A 157 -10.41 12.19 -4.97
C THR A 157 -11.07 12.64 -6.27
N GLU A 158 -10.58 12.15 -7.41
CA GLU A 158 -11.11 12.48 -8.74
C GLU A 158 -12.54 11.95 -8.97
N PHE A 159 -13.02 11.04 -8.15
CA PHE A 159 -14.36 10.47 -8.23
C PHE A 159 -15.31 10.98 -7.15
N ILE A 160 -14.85 11.89 -6.29
CA ILE A 160 -15.64 12.50 -5.21
C ILE A 160 -16.15 13.86 -5.70
N SER A 161 -17.41 14.17 -5.40
CA SER A 161 -18.02 15.42 -5.82
C SER A 161 -19.11 15.88 -4.86
N GLU A 162 -19.77 17.00 -5.16
CA GLU A 162 -20.91 17.47 -4.38
C GLU A 162 -22.08 16.48 -4.35
N SER A 163 -22.20 15.60 -5.36
CA SER A 163 -23.23 14.55 -5.40
C SER A 163 -22.88 13.32 -4.56
N THR A 164 -21.69 13.26 -3.96
CA THR A 164 -21.34 12.15 -3.07
C THR A 164 -22.35 12.09 -1.93
N GLU A 165 -22.86 10.91 -1.65
CA GLU A 165 -23.75 10.59 -0.53
C GLU A 165 -22.93 9.95 0.59
N LEU A 166 -23.31 10.23 1.84
CA LEU A 166 -22.71 9.64 3.03
C LEU A 166 -23.78 8.84 3.79
N ASN A 167 -23.52 7.55 3.95
CA ASN A 167 -24.36 6.63 4.71
C ASN A 167 -23.53 6.02 5.83
N ASN A 168 -23.93 6.21 7.09
CA ASN A 168 -23.28 5.55 8.21
C ASN A 168 -23.80 4.12 8.34
N GLU A 169 -22.89 3.14 8.39
CA GLU A 169 -23.18 1.71 8.45
C GLU A 169 -22.48 1.10 9.66
N GLY A 170 -23.15 1.16 10.82
CA GLY A 170 -22.58 0.72 12.10
C GLY A 170 -21.38 1.58 12.50
N GLU A 171 -20.21 0.96 12.64
CA GLU A 171 -18.95 1.65 12.97
C GLU A 171 -18.24 2.27 11.76
N ASN A 172 -18.69 1.95 10.55
CA ASN A 172 -18.10 2.41 9.30
C ASN A 172 -18.98 3.46 8.64
N ALA A 173 -18.40 4.17 7.67
CA ALA A 173 -19.13 5.07 6.79
C ALA A 173 -18.95 4.66 5.34
N LEU A 174 -20.05 4.53 4.60
CA LEU A 174 -20.09 4.27 3.17
C LEU A 174 -20.34 5.59 2.42
N LEU A 175 -19.44 5.90 1.50
CA LEU A 175 -19.57 7.05 0.60
C LEU A 175 -19.83 6.56 -0.82
N LYS A 176 -20.81 7.16 -1.48
CA LYS A 176 -21.27 6.76 -2.83
C LYS A 176 -21.32 7.94 -3.76
N THR A 177 -20.79 7.80 -4.96
CA THR A 177 -20.86 8.83 -6.00
C THR A 177 -21.28 8.19 -7.32
N VAL A 178 -22.28 8.78 -7.96
CA VAL A 178 -22.73 8.38 -9.30
C VAL A 178 -22.13 9.34 -10.34
N LEU A 179 -21.38 8.78 -11.29
CA LEU A 179 -20.66 9.49 -12.34
C LEU A 179 -21.12 8.96 -13.71
N ALA A 180 -22.23 9.51 -14.20
CA ALA A 180 -22.96 8.98 -15.36
C ALA A 180 -23.34 7.49 -15.16
N SER A 181 -22.80 6.57 -15.96
CA SER A 181 -23.03 5.12 -15.84
C SER A 181 -22.18 4.41 -14.77
N MET A 182 -21.23 5.12 -14.17
CA MET A 182 -20.24 4.56 -13.23
C MET A 182 -20.59 4.92 -11.80
N ASN A 183 -20.46 3.96 -10.88
CA ASN A 183 -20.59 4.18 -9.46
C ASN A 183 -19.21 4.06 -8.81
N TYR A 184 -18.84 5.06 -8.00
CA TYR A 184 -17.69 5.02 -7.12
C TYR A 184 -18.17 4.94 -5.68
N ASN A 185 -17.92 3.81 -5.03
CA ASN A 185 -18.24 3.57 -3.64
C ASN A 185 -16.97 3.31 -2.86
N PHE A 186 -16.85 3.85 -1.66
CA PHE A 186 -15.78 3.47 -0.74
C PHE A 186 -16.26 3.51 0.70
N THR A 187 -15.77 2.55 1.48
CA THR A 187 -16.10 2.42 2.90
C THR A 187 -14.89 2.84 3.71
N VAL A 188 -15.11 3.65 4.74
CA VAL A 188 -14.08 4.08 5.68
C VAL A 188 -14.39 3.62 7.10
N ASP A 189 -13.35 3.37 7.88
CA ASP A 189 -13.45 3.04 9.30
C ASP A 189 -13.65 4.29 10.20
N GLN A 190 -13.60 4.08 11.52
CA GLN A 190 -13.68 5.13 12.53
C GLN A 190 -12.48 6.08 12.50
N GLN A 191 -11.33 5.63 11.98
CA GLN A 191 -10.14 6.44 11.76
C GLN A 191 -10.12 7.09 10.36
N ASN A 192 -11.24 7.03 9.64
CA ASN A 192 -11.42 7.54 8.27
C ASN A 192 -10.49 6.91 7.22
N LYS A 193 -9.93 5.72 7.49
CA LYS A 193 -9.16 4.95 6.51
C LYS A 193 -10.06 4.14 5.60
N VAL A 194 -9.74 4.13 4.31
CA VAL A 194 -10.47 3.37 3.31
C VAL A 194 -10.26 1.87 3.53
N LEU A 195 -11.32 1.14 3.89
CA LEU A 195 -11.32 -0.32 4.03
C LEU A 195 -11.64 -1.01 2.71
N PHE A 196 -12.51 -0.39 1.90
CA PHE A 196 -13.01 -0.96 0.67
C PHE A 196 -13.25 0.11 -0.37
N THR A 197 -12.99 -0.22 -1.64
CA THR A 197 -13.31 0.61 -2.80
C THR A 197 -13.95 -0.25 -3.87
N GLN A 198 -15.02 0.25 -4.46
CA GLN A 198 -15.66 -0.29 -5.65
C GLN A 198 -15.81 0.81 -6.70
N LEU A 199 -15.31 0.55 -7.90
CA LEU A 199 -15.61 1.30 -9.10
C LEU A 199 -16.37 0.38 -10.05
N ASN A 200 -17.63 0.65 -10.32
CA ASN A 200 -18.48 -0.23 -11.14
C ASN A 200 -19.12 0.58 -12.28
N ASP A 201 -18.77 0.24 -13.51
CA ASP A 201 -19.46 0.70 -14.72
C ASP A 201 -20.22 -0.49 -15.31
N SER A 202 -21.47 -0.63 -14.88
CA SER A 202 -22.33 -1.74 -15.30
C SER A 202 -22.70 -1.67 -16.78
N SER A 203 -22.69 -0.47 -17.38
CA SER A 203 -22.96 -0.31 -18.81
C SER A 203 -21.82 -0.85 -19.68
N ALA A 204 -20.57 -0.72 -19.20
CA ALA A 204 -19.38 -1.25 -19.86
C ALA A 204 -18.99 -2.66 -19.39
N GLY A 205 -19.69 -3.20 -18.38
CA GLY A 205 -19.34 -4.48 -17.75
C GLY A 205 -17.95 -4.45 -17.09
N GLN A 206 -17.57 -3.31 -16.52
CA GLN A 206 -16.27 -3.09 -15.89
C GLN A 206 -16.42 -2.90 -14.39
N GLU A 207 -15.53 -3.52 -13.61
CA GLU A 207 -15.53 -3.41 -12.17
C GLU A 207 -14.11 -3.44 -11.61
N LEU A 208 -13.84 -2.61 -10.61
CA LEU A 208 -12.66 -2.66 -9.76
C LEU A 208 -13.13 -2.77 -8.32
N LEU A 209 -12.67 -3.80 -7.61
CA LEU A 209 -12.85 -4.00 -6.18
C LEU A 209 -11.49 -3.98 -5.50
N VAL A 210 -11.34 -3.20 -4.44
CA VAL A 210 -10.12 -3.17 -3.63
C VAL A 210 -10.47 -3.28 -2.16
N ASN A 211 -9.85 -4.22 -1.45
CA ASN A 211 -9.94 -4.36 -0.01
C ASN A 211 -8.60 -4.04 0.63
N TYR A 212 -8.63 -3.32 1.74
CA TYR A 212 -7.47 -2.90 2.51
C TYR A 212 -7.58 -3.43 3.93
N THR A 213 -6.54 -4.13 4.40
CA THR A 213 -6.52 -4.64 5.78
C THR A 213 -5.12 -4.51 6.39
N ASN A 214 -5.04 -4.76 7.70
CA ASN A 214 -3.79 -4.78 8.47
C ASN A 214 -3.03 -3.44 8.39
N PHE A 215 -3.70 -2.33 8.68
CA PHE A 215 -3.05 -1.02 8.70
C PHE A 215 -1.97 -0.95 9.77
N ILE A 216 -0.79 -0.42 9.43
CA ILE A 216 0.28 -0.13 10.39
C ILE A 216 0.72 1.33 10.28
N SER A 217 1.29 1.86 11.36
CA SER A 217 1.84 3.22 11.38
C SER A 217 3.27 3.24 10.87
N ILE A 218 3.52 4.05 9.83
CA ILE A 218 4.84 4.35 9.26
C ILE A 218 4.96 5.86 9.15
N ASN A 219 5.97 6.45 9.79
CA ASN A 219 6.13 7.90 9.87
C ASN A 219 4.84 8.62 10.34
N GLN A 220 4.13 8.02 11.31
CA GLN A 220 2.86 8.50 11.87
C GLN A 220 1.66 8.44 10.91
N GLN A 221 1.79 7.80 9.75
CA GLN A 221 0.70 7.59 8.79
C GLN A 221 0.31 6.12 8.76
N LEU A 222 -0.98 5.83 8.74
CA LEU A 222 -1.49 4.46 8.62
C LEU A 222 -1.43 4.01 7.15
N ILE A 223 -0.82 2.86 6.87
CA ILE A 223 -0.72 2.28 5.52
C ILE A 223 -1.18 0.82 5.57
N PRO A 224 -2.01 0.34 4.62
CA PRO A 224 -2.43 -1.05 4.60
C PRO A 224 -1.25 -1.98 4.33
N HIS A 225 -1.14 -3.08 5.08
CA HIS A 225 -0.18 -4.15 4.76
C HIS A 225 -0.76 -5.22 3.84
N SER A 226 -2.08 -5.24 3.64
CA SER A 226 -2.71 -6.11 2.67
C SER A 226 -3.63 -5.32 1.76
N VAL A 227 -3.44 -5.50 0.45
CA VAL A 227 -4.22 -4.87 -0.61
C VAL A 227 -4.68 -5.96 -1.56
N ILE A 228 -5.97 -6.27 -1.56
CA ILE A 228 -6.57 -7.27 -2.44
C ILE A 228 -7.38 -6.55 -3.51
N MET A 229 -6.93 -6.65 -4.76
CA MET A 229 -7.53 -6.01 -5.91
C MET A 229 -8.13 -7.06 -6.85
N ASN A 230 -9.35 -6.80 -7.33
CA ASN A 230 -9.98 -7.54 -8.41
C ASN A 230 -10.47 -6.55 -9.46
N SER A 231 -9.96 -6.68 -10.68
CA SER A 231 -10.38 -5.87 -11.82
C SER A 231 -10.96 -6.76 -12.90
N LYS A 232 -12.14 -6.38 -13.39
CA LYS A 232 -12.81 -7.01 -14.51
C LYS A 232 -13.03 -5.94 -15.58
N ALA A 233 -12.59 -6.21 -16.80
CA ALA A 233 -12.85 -5.36 -17.95
C ALA A 233 -13.08 -6.21 -19.19
N LYS A 234 -14.26 -6.06 -19.81
CA LYS A 234 -14.67 -6.83 -20.99
C LYS A 234 -14.55 -8.34 -20.72
N ASN A 235 -13.64 -9.03 -21.40
CA ASN A 235 -13.36 -10.46 -21.26
C ASN A 235 -12.10 -10.77 -20.46
N LYS A 236 -11.49 -9.78 -19.79
CA LYS A 236 -10.28 -9.94 -18.98
C LYS A 236 -10.63 -9.77 -17.50
N ALA A 237 -10.01 -10.60 -16.68
CA ALA A 237 -10.05 -10.50 -15.23
C ALA A 237 -8.62 -10.59 -14.67
N ILE A 238 -8.30 -9.68 -13.76
CA ILE A 238 -7.05 -9.65 -13.02
C ILE A 238 -7.39 -9.61 -11.54
N SER A 239 -6.80 -10.53 -10.77
CA SER A 239 -6.79 -10.46 -9.32
C SER A 239 -5.35 -10.33 -8.84
N LEU A 240 -5.15 -9.49 -7.85
CA LEU A 240 -3.85 -9.24 -7.24
C LEU A 240 -4.04 -9.15 -5.72
N ASP A 241 -3.54 -10.15 -5.00
CA ASP A 241 -3.44 -10.11 -3.53
C ASP A 241 -2.02 -9.68 -3.16
N LEU A 242 -1.85 -8.48 -2.63
CA LEU A 242 -0.56 -7.97 -2.18
C LEU A 242 -0.46 -8.05 -0.66
N ASN A 243 0.59 -8.71 -0.18
CA ASN A 243 1.02 -8.67 1.21
C ASN A 243 2.35 -7.91 1.32
N TYR A 244 2.31 -6.71 1.90
CA TYR A 244 3.48 -5.85 2.08
C TYR A 244 4.33 -6.34 3.25
N LEU A 245 5.53 -6.83 2.90
CA LEU A 245 6.52 -7.32 3.86
C LEU A 245 7.37 -6.19 4.44
N LYS A 246 7.64 -5.17 3.64
CA LYS A 246 8.41 -3.99 4.04
C LYS A 246 7.98 -2.79 3.22
N ILE A 247 7.85 -1.66 3.88
CA ILE A 247 7.58 -0.36 3.27
C ILE A 247 8.66 0.59 3.79
N ASP A 248 9.32 1.29 2.87
CA ASP A 248 10.25 2.38 3.15
C ASP A 248 9.67 3.65 2.54
N MET A 249 9.44 4.67 3.37
CA MET A 249 8.77 5.92 3.00
C MET A 249 9.79 7.06 2.99
N ASP A 250 9.75 7.85 1.93
CA ASP A 250 10.59 9.02 1.70
C ASP A 250 12.09 8.74 1.60
N GLY A 251 12.47 7.45 1.57
CA GLY A 251 13.81 6.99 1.24
C GLY A 251 14.16 7.18 -0.25
N ASN A 252 15.45 7.08 -0.58
CA ASN A 252 15.87 7.18 -1.98
C ASN A 252 15.36 5.98 -2.80
N VAL A 253 14.74 6.24 -3.95
CA VAL A 253 14.28 5.20 -4.87
C VAL A 253 14.85 5.42 -6.27
N ASP A 254 15.55 4.41 -6.76
CA ASP A 254 15.99 4.34 -8.16
C ASP A 254 14.99 3.59 -9.01
N LEU A 255 14.78 4.06 -10.24
CA LEU A 255 13.84 3.48 -11.19
C LEU A 255 14.55 2.95 -12.46
N PRO A 256 15.52 2.02 -12.34
CA PRO A 256 16.31 1.58 -13.48
C PRO A 256 15.43 0.84 -14.50
N PHE A 257 15.46 1.28 -15.75
CA PHE A 257 14.69 0.65 -16.82
C PHE A 257 15.50 0.61 -18.11
N ARG A 258 16.39 -0.38 -18.23
CA ARG A 258 17.18 -0.65 -19.43
C ARG A 258 16.61 -1.84 -20.18
N VAL A 259 16.29 -1.66 -21.45
CA VAL A 259 15.82 -2.73 -22.34
C VAL A 259 17.03 -3.40 -23.00
N PRO A 260 17.25 -4.72 -22.84
CA PRO A 260 18.32 -5.41 -23.55
C PRO A 260 18.02 -5.52 -25.05
N GLU A 261 19.05 -5.46 -25.90
CA GLU A 261 18.91 -5.44 -27.37
C GLU A 261 18.17 -6.65 -27.96
N ARG A 262 18.25 -7.81 -27.30
CA ARG A 262 17.57 -9.04 -27.74
C ARG A 262 16.04 -9.01 -27.62
N PHE A 263 15.46 -7.97 -27.02
CA PHE A 263 14.02 -7.92 -26.78
C PHE A 263 13.26 -7.46 -28.02
N LEU A 264 12.21 -8.19 -28.38
CA LEU A 264 11.29 -7.81 -29.43
C LEU A 264 10.43 -6.64 -28.95
N ILE A 265 10.49 -5.50 -29.65
CA ILE A 265 9.69 -4.32 -29.33
C ILE A 265 8.27 -4.49 -29.89
N LYS A 266 7.27 -4.43 -29.02
CA LYS A 266 5.85 -4.35 -29.36
C LYS A 266 5.32 -2.97 -28.98
N ASN A 267 5.05 -2.15 -30.00
CA ASN A 267 4.42 -0.84 -29.87
C ASN A 267 2.91 -0.94 -29.84
#